data_AF-A0A9Q2EJ97-F1
#
_entry.id   AF-A0A9Q2EJ97-F1
#
_cell.length_a   1.000
_cell.length_b   1.000
_cell.length_c   1.000
_cell.angle_alpha   90.00
_cell.angle_beta   90.00
_cell.angle_gamma   90.00
#
_symmetry.space_group_name_H-M   'P 1'
#
loop_
_entity.id
_entity.type
_entity.pdbx_description
1 polymer ?
#
loop_
_entity_poly.entity_id
_entity_poly.type
_entity_poly.pdbx_seq_one_letter_code
_entity_poly.pdbx_strand_id
1 'polypeptide(L)' 'RVGLRETQDDGCYEVWWYSTKVGVIDLKKKSITMGKGC' A
#
# COMPACT_ATOMS: atom_id res chain seq x y z
N ARG A 1 -2.53 13.69 4.18
CA ARG A 1 -3.16 13.24 2.91
C ARG A 1 -2.70 11.81 2.66
N VAL A 2 -3.63 10.89 2.39
CA VAL A 2 -3.31 9.51 1.99
C VAL A 2 -2.96 9.52 0.51
N GLY A 3 -1.87 8.88 0.14
CA GLY A 3 -1.48 8.62 -1.24
C GLY A 3 -1.36 7.13 -1.51
N LEU A 4 -1.65 6.73 -2.75
CA LEU A 4 -1.40 5.38 -3.23
C LEU A 4 -0.22 5.44 -4.20
N ARG A 5 0.73 4.52 -4.04
CA ARG A 5 1.88 4.39 -4.92
C ARG A 5 1.89 3.00 -5.53
N GLU A 6 1.93 2.91 -6.85
CA GLU A 6 2.06 1.65 -7.56
C GLU A 6 3.43 1.01 -7.28
N THR A 7 3.43 -0.29 -7.04
CA THR A 7 4.66 -1.08 -6.96
C THR A 7 4.96 -1.74 -8.30
N GLN A 8 6.14 -2.37 -8.42
CA GLN A 8 6.50 -3.15 -9.60
C GLN A 8 5.65 -4.42 -9.78
N ASP A 9 4.97 -4.88 -8.73
CA ASP A 9 4.05 -6.01 -8.87
C ASP A 9 2.67 -5.51 -9.30
N ASP A 10 2.23 -5.98 -10.48
CA ASP A 10 0.93 -5.66 -11.03
C ASP A 10 -0.18 -6.02 -10.03
N GLY A 11 -0.93 -5.02 -9.60
CA GLY A 11 -1.98 -5.19 -8.59
C GLY A 11 -1.55 -5.01 -7.13
N CYS A 12 -0.29 -4.62 -6.85
CA CYS A 12 0.15 -4.24 -5.50
C CYS A 12 0.39 -2.72 -5.40
N TYR A 13 -0.27 -2.08 -4.44
CA TYR A 13 -0.17 -0.64 -4.18
C TYR A 13 0.27 -0.39 -2.74
N GLU A 14 1.23 0.49 -2.55
CA GLU A 14 1.60 0.96 -1.22
C GLU A 14 0.71 2.12 -0.80
N VAL A 15 0.28 2.09 0.46
CA VAL A 15 -0.45 3.17 1.09
C VAL A 15 0.54 4.03 1.87
N TRP A 16 0.60 5.32 1.53
CA TRP A 16 1.51 6.27 2.13
C TRP A 16 0.74 7.38 2.84
N TRP A 17 1.19 7.73 4.04
CA TRP A 17 0.70 8.86 4.81
C TRP A 17 1.84 9.86 5.00
N TYR A 18 1.71 11.04 4.40
CA TYR A 18 2.82 11.99 4.22
C TYR A 18 4.02 11.29 3.54
N SER A 19 5.05 10.95 4.32
CA SER A 19 6.27 10.27 3.84
C SER A 19 6.51 8.94 4.55
N THR A 20 5.48 8.38 5.19
CA THR A 20 5.56 7.09 5.88
C THR A 20 4.66 6.09 5.16
N LYS A 21 5.23 4.93 4.79
CA LYS A 21 4.45 3.79 4.33
C LYS A 21 3.64 3.25 5.52
N VAL A 22 2.33 3.17 5.34
CA VAL A 22 1.36 2.75 6.37
C VAL A 22 0.59 1.50 5.97
N GLY A 23 0.80 0.96 4.78
CA GLY A 23 0.14 -0.25 4.35
C GLY A 23 0.44 -0.65 2.92
N VAL A 24 -0.18 -1.75 2.52
CA VAL A 24 -0.14 -2.32 1.18
C VAL A 24 -1.55 -2.84 0.84
N ILE A 25 -1.99 -2.55 -0.38
CA ILE A 25 -3.18 -3.10 -1.01
C ILE A 25 -2.71 -4.11 -2.04
N ASP A 26 -3.16 -5.35 -1.90
CA ASP A 26 -2.89 -6.43 -2.85
C ASP A 26 -4.22 -6.81 -3.50
N LEU A 27 -4.40 -6.41 -4.76
CA LEU A 27 -5.63 -6.65 -5.54
C LEU A 27 -5.77 -8.12 -5.93
N LYS A 28 -4.65 -8.85 -6.13
CA LYS A 28 -4.66 -10.28 -6.45
C LYS A 28 -5.25 -11.08 -5.28
N LYS A 29 -4.83 -10.75 -4.07
CA LYS A 29 -5.32 -11.33 -2.82
C LYS A 29 -6.60 -10.67 -2.32
N LYS A 30 -7.06 -9.59 -2.97
CA LYS A 30 -8.19 -8.76 -2.54
C LYS A 30 -8.07 -8.36 -1.07
N SER A 31 -6.86 -8.02 -0.65
CA SER A 31 -6.51 -7.80 0.76
C SER A 31 -5.90 -6.42 0.96
N ILE A 32 -6.16 -5.84 2.12
CA ILE A 32 -5.62 -4.54 2.52
C ILE A 32 -4.90 -4.75 3.86
N THR A 33 -3.59 -4.59 3.86
CA THR A 33 -2.75 -4.68 5.06
C THR A 33 -2.36 -3.29 5.50
N MET A 34 -2.68 -2.91 6.73
CA MET A 34 -2.39 -1.59 7.29
C MET A 34 -1.54 -1.73 8.56
N GLY A 35 -0.43 -1.02 8.63
CA GLY A 35 0.49 -1.04 9.76
C GLY A 35 1.74 -0.18 9.49
N LYS A 36 2.29 0.42 10.56
CA LYS A 36 3.60 1.10 10.50
C LYS A 36 4.68 0.04 10.27
N GLY A 37 5.19 -0.06 9.05
CA GLY A 37 6.28 -0.99 8.70
C GLY A 37 5.87 -2.24 7.93
N CYS A 38 4.65 -2.29 7.36
CA CYS A 38 4.22 -3.33 6.43
C CYS A 38 4.88 -3.20 5.04
#